data_AF-A0A3A0DLD1-F1
#
_entry.id   AF-A0A3A0DLD1-F1
#
_cell.length_a   1.000
_cell.length_b   1.000
_cell.length_c   1.000
_cell.angle_alpha   90.00
_cell.angle_beta   90.00
_cell.angle_gamma   90.00
#
_symmetry.space_group_name_H-M   'P 1'
#
loop_
_entity.id
_entity.type
_entity.pdbx_description
1 polymer ?
#
loop_
_entity_poly.entity_id
_entity_poly.type
_entity_poly.pdbx_seq_one_letter_code
_entity_poly.pdbx_strand_id
1 'polypeptide(L)'
;MISLWRSAAPVWAAAMAMAVASSFAQEPPREGGGRPRGPGNPLLRLLDADQDGSLSAAEIDGAAAKLKALDKNADGSLSDDEFRAAFPFGRGPGGPGGGRPFGQGRGPDDGVTASDLEKPPVPQDDFEKRLLAAMDDIRQGPQFANVSYADGRLLRLLAEAVDAKRIVEIGTSTGESAVWLALAVQATGGHIYTHEIDEGRAAVAKENFKKAGVDEFITIVMGDAHETVKRYLDPQDPLFVDAGKQQAIDVLFLDADKEGYIDYLEKLLPLVRPGGLVIAHNMNTRQADPRYVKAITEDPQLETLILLKEGTGVGVTLKKR
;
A
#
# COMPACT_ATOMS: atom_id res chain seq x y z
N MET A 1 61.80 4.58 -46.03
CA MET A 1 62.79 5.41 -45.30
C MET A 1 62.20 5.69 -43.92
N ILE A 2 62.87 5.38 -42.79
CA ILE A 2 64.06 6.05 -42.22
C ILE A 2 63.69 7.50 -41.81
N SER A 3 63.77 7.95 -40.56
CA SER A 3 64.41 7.43 -39.32
C SER A 3 63.63 7.81 -38.04
N LEU A 4 63.96 7.19 -36.89
CA LEU A 4 63.65 7.68 -35.54
C LEU A 4 64.46 8.95 -35.20
N TRP A 5 64.11 9.63 -34.09
CA TRP A 5 64.87 9.74 -32.81
C TRP A 5 64.01 10.48 -31.76
N ARG A 6 63.78 9.92 -30.54
CA ARG A 6 64.40 10.23 -29.23
C ARG A 6 64.18 11.68 -28.72
N SER A 7 63.98 11.97 -27.41
CA SER A 7 63.77 11.14 -26.19
C SER A 7 63.53 12.06 -24.96
N ALA A 8 62.58 11.75 -24.05
CA ALA A 8 62.57 12.28 -22.67
C ALA A 8 61.64 11.50 -21.69
N ALA A 9 62.22 11.05 -20.58
CA ALA A 9 61.66 10.55 -19.31
C ALA A 9 62.81 10.64 -18.27
N PRO A 10 62.70 10.28 -16.96
CA PRO A 10 61.55 9.91 -16.11
C PRO A 10 61.06 11.15 -15.32
N VAL A 11 60.62 11.23 -14.05
CA VAL A 11 60.53 10.40 -12.81
C VAL A 11 59.31 10.93 -11.99
N TRP A 12 58.76 10.34 -10.91
CA TRP A 12 59.19 9.25 -10.01
C TRP A 12 58.03 8.25 -9.73
N ALA A 13 58.36 7.07 -9.21
CA ALA A 13 57.44 6.21 -8.44
C ALA A 13 58.21 5.37 -7.41
N ALA A 14 58.15 5.75 -6.13
CA ALA A 14 58.72 5.03 -4.98
C ALA A 14 58.27 5.71 -3.67
N ALA A 15 58.23 5.09 -2.49
CA ALA A 15 58.05 3.68 -2.12
C ALA A 15 57.90 3.62 -0.59
N MET A 16 57.05 2.74 -0.03
CA MET A 16 57.22 2.34 1.38
C MET A 16 56.57 0.98 1.67
N ALA A 17 57.42 -0.01 2.01
CA ALA A 17 57.00 -1.34 2.46
C ALA A 17 58.06 -1.97 3.37
N MET A 18 57.87 -1.83 4.68
CA MET A 18 58.45 -2.68 5.74
C MET A 18 57.37 -2.79 6.83
N ALA A 19 56.79 -3.95 7.16
CA ALA A 19 57.35 -5.23 7.61
C ALA A 19 57.58 -5.28 9.14
N VAL A 20 56.69 -6.00 9.83
CA VAL A 20 56.92 -6.66 11.14
C VAL A 20 56.23 -8.04 11.09
N ALA A 21 56.78 -9.02 11.79
CA ALA A 21 56.31 -10.41 11.77
C ALA A 21 55.19 -10.72 12.79
N SER A 22 54.68 -11.95 12.73
CA SER A 22 53.58 -12.48 13.55
C SER A 22 53.81 -12.42 15.06
N SER A 23 52.75 -12.16 15.81
CA SER A 23 52.58 -12.62 17.19
C SER A 23 51.11 -12.93 17.46
N PHE A 24 50.83 -13.96 18.25
CA PHE A 24 49.46 -14.30 18.68
C PHE A 24 49.07 -13.46 19.90
N ALA A 25 47.94 -12.76 19.80
CA ALA A 25 47.15 -12.29 20.94
C ALA A 25 45.67 -12.24 20.52
N GLN A 26 44.78 -12.69 21.40
CA GLN A 26 43.33 -12.63 21.15
C GLN A 26 42.83 -11.25 21.61
N GLU A 27 42.25 -10.44 20.71
CA GLU A 27 41.43 -9.30 21.14
C GLU A 27 40.14 -9.85 21.80
N PRO A 28 39.71 -9.33 22.96
CA PRO A 28 38.37 -9.59 23.48
C PRO A 28 37.30 -8.97 22.57
N PRO A 29 36.05 -9.51 22.56
CA PRO A 29 34.99 -8.95 21.75
C PRO A 29 34.70 -7.49 22.13
N ARG A 30 34.59 -6.63 21.12
CA ARG A 30 34.34 -5.19 21.31
C ARG A 30 32.90 -4.97 21.76
N GLU A 31 32.72 -4.37 22.94
CA GLU A 31 31.39 -3.98 23.42
C GLU A 31 30.73 -3.01 22.42
N GLY A 32 29.62 -3.44 21.82
CA GLY A 32 28.90 -2.65 20.83
C GLY A 32 28.12 -1.53 21.51
N GLY A 33 28.65 -0.31 21.46
CA GLY A 33 27.99 0.88 21.99
C GLY A 33 26.61 1.11 21.37
N GLY A 34 25.56 0.66 22.07
CA GLY A 34 24.18 0.70 21.59
C GLY A 34 23.68 2.13 21.39
N ARG A 35 23.25 2.46 20.16
CA ARG A 35 22.43 3.64 19.92
C ARG A 35 21.09 3.48 20.67
N PRO A 36 20.51 4.52 21.27
CA PRO A 36 19.18 4.44 21.85
C PRO A 36 18.18 4.07 20.74
N ARG A 37 17.67 2.83 20.77
CA ARG A 37 16.66 2.35 19.83
C ARG A 37 15.36 3.13 20.05
N GLY A 38 14.63 3.41 18.97
CA GLY A 38 13.29 3.98 19.02
C GLY A 38 12.27 3.05 19.70
N PRO A 39 10.97 3.40 19.75
CA PRO A 39 9.94 2.57 20.37
C PRO A 39 9.75 1.24 19.64
N GLY A 40 10.54 0.24 19.99
CA GLY A 40 10.52 -1.10 19.37
C GLY A 40 9.20 -1.83 19.58
N ASN A 41 8.93 -2.81 18.71
CA ASN A 41 7.70 -3.60 18.69
C ASN A 41 7.30 -4.12 20.10
N PRO A 42 6.07 -3.85 20.60
CA PRO A 42 5.65 -4.29 21.93
C PRO A 42 5.68 -5.82 22.14
N LEU A 43 5.31 -6.61 21.11
CA LEU A 43 5.40 -8.08 21.17
C LEU A 43 6.84 -8.54 21.31
N LEU A 44 7.79 -7.86 20.66
CA LEU A 44 9.21 -8.17 20.82
C LEU A 44 9.62 -7.93 22.27
N ARG A 45 9.33 -6.76 22.85
CA ARG A 45 9.67 -6.42 24.25
C ARG A 45 9.02 -7.32 25.32
N LEU A 46 7.96 -8.05 24.98
CA LEU A 46 7.38 -9.06 25.86
C LEU A 46 8.22 -10.35 25.84
N LEU A 47 8.54 -10.81 24.64
CA LEU A 47 9.12 -12.13 24.39
C LEU A 47 10.64 -12.14 24.54
N ASP A 48 11.30 -11.07 24.12
CA ASP A 48 12.71 -10.74 24.33
C ASP A 48 12.94 -10.49 25.83
N ALA A 49 13.67 -11.42 26.48
CA ALA A 49 13.91 -11.46 27.91
C ALA A 49 15.27 -10.86 28.30
N ASP A 50 16.28 -11.00 27.43
CA ASP A 50 17.62 -10.43 27.66
C ASP A 50 17.84 -9.04 27.02
N GLN A 51 16.92 -8.62 26.14
CA GLN A 51 16.83 -7.32 25.49
C GLN A 51 17.86 -7.07 24.38
N ASP A 52 18.42 -8.13 23.78
CA ASP A 52 19.33 -8.01 22.63
C ASP A 52 18.63 -7.47 21.36
N GLY A 53 17.31 -7.60 21.27
CA GLY A 53 16.47 -7.16 20.15
C GLY A 53 16.17 -8.25 19.11
N SER A 54 16.38 -9.52 19.44
CA SER A 54 16.00 -10.70 18.68
C SER A 54 15.09 -11.62 19.52
N LEU A 55 14.97 -12.90 19.15
CA LEU A 55 14.29 -13.92 19.97
C LEU A 55 15.06 -15.25 19.83
N SER A 56 15.57 -15.75 20.94
CA SER A 56 16.17 -17.08 21.01
C SER A 56 15.10 -18.18 21.01
N ALA A 57 15.51 -19.43 20.72
CA ALA A 57 14.61 -20.58 20.77
C ALA A 57 13.93 -20.74 22.14
N ALA A 58 14.64 -20.51 23.24
CA ALA A 58 14.11 -20.63 24.60
C ALA A 58 13.03 -19.57 24.93
N GLU A 59 13.10 -18.40 24.31
CA GLU A 59 12.11 -17.33 24.48
C GLU A 59 10.86 -17.56 23.62
N ILE A 60 11.04 -18.17 22.44
CA ILE A 60 9.95 -18.67 21.60
C ILE A 60 9.21 -19.81 22.31
N ASP A 61 9.93 -20.78 22.88
CA ASP A 61 9.34 -21.86 23.68
C ASP A 61 8.61 -21.33 24.93
N GLY A 62 9.14 -20.27 25.56
CA GLY A 62 8.51 -19.56 26.68
C GLY A 62 7.34 -18.65 26.30
N ALA A 63 7.13 -18.36 25.00
CA ALA A 63 6.21 -17.31 24.56
C ALA A 63 4.75 -17.56 24.95
N ALA A 64 4.29 -18.82 24.89
CA ALA A 64 2.92 -19.18 25.25
C ALA A 64 2.59 -18.85 26.72
N ALA A 65 3.54 -19.01 27.64
CA ALA A 65 3.36 -18.65 29.05
C ALA A 65 3.35 -17.14 29.26
N LYS A 66 4.21 -16.39 28.54
CA LYS A 66 4.24 -14.93 28.56
C LYS A 66 2.95 -14.30 28.01
N LEU A 67 2.43 -14.83 26.90
CA LEU A 67 1.16 -14.40 26.30
C LEU A 67 -0.03 -14.74 27.21
N LYS A 68 -0.09 -15.96 27.78
CA LYS A 68 -1.14 -16.33 28.74
C LYS A 68 -1.09 -15.54 30.05
N ALA A 69 0.03 -14.89 30.38
CA ALA A 69 0.10 -13.95 31.49
C ALA A 69 -0.48 -12.56 31.17
N LEU A 70 -0.83 -12.27 29.91
CA LEU A 70 -1.55 -11.04 29.53
C LEU A 70 -3.06 -11.15 29.75
N ASP A 71 -3.63 -12.34 29.50
CA ASP A 71 -5.02 -12.71 29.80
C ASP A 71 -5.31 -12.46 31.31
N LYS A 72 -6.14 -11.44 31.58
CA LYS A 72 -6.51 -11.00 32.95
C LYS A 72 -7.92 -11.41 33.31
N ASN A 73 -8.82 -11.51 32.34
CA ASN A 73 -10.20 -11.94 32.58
C ASN A 73 -10.34 -13.49 32.62
N ALA A 74 -9.31 -14.22 32.18
CA ALA A 74 -9.24 -15.67 32.06
C ALA A 74 -10.22 -16.29 31.05
N ASP A 75 -10.64 -15.53 30.02
CA ASP A 75 -11.55 -16.01 28.96
C ASP A 75 -10.85 -16.86 27.87
N GLY A 76 -9.51 -16.86 27.84
CA GLY A 76 -8.71 -17.65 26.90
C GLY A 76 -8.42 -16.98 25.56
N SER A 77 -8.89 -15.75 25.37
CA SER A 77 -8.45 -14.85 24.30
C SER A 77 -7.46 -13.80 24.82
N LEU A 78 -7.03 -12.87 23.97
CA LEU A 78 -6.28 -11.68 24.39
C LEU A 78 -6.95 -10.46 23.79
N SER A 79 -7.51 -9.62 24.66
CA SER A 79 -8.17 -8.40 24.21
C SER A 79 -7.18 -7.27 23.95
N ASP A 80 -7.64 -6.35 23.10
CA ASP A 80 -6.98 -5.10 22.73
C ASP A 80 -6.62 -4.25 23.97
N ASP A 81 -7.46 -4.29 25.01
CA ASP A 81 -7.27 -3.53 26.25
C ASP A 81 -6.34 -4.20 27.26
N GLU A 82 -6.30 -5.54 27.32
CA GLU A 82 -5.27 -6.27 28.09
C GLU A 82 -3.88 -6.05 27.49
N PHE A 83 -3.79 -6.00 26.15
CA PHE A 83 -2.56 -5.66 25.45
C PHE A 83 -2.11 -4.21 25.76
N ARG A 84 -3.03 -3.23 25.69
CA ARG A 84 -2.74 -1.84 26.10
C ARG A 84 -2.32 -1.71 27.56
N ALA A 85 -2.97 -2.45 28.46
CA ALA A 85 -2.65 -2.44 29.89
C ALA A 85 -1.24 -2.97 30.19
N ALA A 86 -0.73 -3.91 29.38
CA ALA A 86 0.62 -4.44 29.50
C ALA A 86 1.70 -3.53 28.90
N PHE A 87 1.37 -2.74 27.87
CA PHE A 87 2.33 -1.87 27.16
C PHE A 87 1.92 -0.38 27.15
N PRO A 88 1.79 0.27 28.32
CA PRO A 88 1.48 1.69 28.38
C PRO A 88 2.59 2.53 27.72
N PHE A 89 2.21 3.36 26.74
CA PHE A 89 3.14 4.25 26.05
C PHE A 89 3.81 5.21 27.06
N GLY A 90 5.15 5.19 27.06
CA GLY A 90 5.93 5.56 28.24
C GLY A 90 5.94 7.04 28.60
N ARG A 91 5.75 7.33 29.89
CA ARG A 91 6.07 8.62 30.52
C ARG A 91 7.40 8.49 31.26
N GLY A 92 8.43 9.20 30.79
CA GLY A 92 9.78 9.12 31.38
C GLY A 92 9.88 9.66 32.82
N PRO A 93 10.90 9.25 33.60
CA PRO A 93 11.05 9.65 34.99
C PRO A 93 11.49 11.12 35.11
N GLY A 94 10.60 11.97 35.63
CA GLY A 94 10.85 13.37 35.96
C GLY A 94 10.23 13.73 37.32
N GLY A 95 10.94 14.51 38.12
CA GLY A 95 10.60 14.78 39.53
C GLY A 95 9.38 15.68 39.76
N PRO A 96 8.96 15.86 41.02
CA PRO A 96 7.75 16.60 41.38
C PRO A 96 7.92 18.12 41.17
N GLY A 97 7.51 18.60 40.00
CA GLY A 97 7.43 20.02 39.64
C GLY A 97 6.12 20.34 38.92
N GLY A 98 5.51 21.48 39.25
CA GLY A 98 4.15 21.81 38.82
C GLY A 98 4.01 22.12 37.33
N GLY A 99 3.48 21.16 36.56
CA GLY A 99 2.96 21.38 35.20
C GLY A 99 1.58 20.73 35.07
N ARG A 100 0.53 21.53 34.87
CA ARG A 100 -0.83 21.02 34.63
C ARG A 100 -0.85 20.32 33.26
N PRO A 101 -1.26 19.03 33.14
CA PRO A 101 -1.48 18.42 31.85
C PRO A 101 -2.60 19.16 31.10
N PHE A 102 -2.38 19.45 29.81
CA PHE A 102 -3.48 19.81 28.92
C PHE A 102 -4.35 18.56 28.70
N GLY A 103 -5.68 18.69 28.88
CA GLY A 103 -6.63 17.59 28.72
C GLY A 103 -7.33 17.15 30.00
N GLN A 104 -8.15 18.02 30.59
CA GLN A 104 -9.30 17.60 31.41
C GLN A 104 -10.56 18.03 30.65
N GLY A 105 -11.33 17.06 30.14
CA GLY A 105 -12.46 17.38 29.26
C GLY A 105 -12.99 16.23 28.39
N ARG A 106 -13.02 15.00 28.91
CA ARG A 106 -13.90 13.92 28.44
C ARG A 106 -14.41 13.14 29.64
N GLY A 107 -15.72 12.87 29.69
CA GLY A 107 -16.36 11.94 30.61
C GLY A 107 -16.07 10.47 30.25
N PRO A 108 -16.57 9.51 31.05
CA PRO A 108 -16.33 8.08 30.85
C PRO A 108 -16.78 7.56 29.47
N ASP A 109 -17.86 8.12 28.93
CA ASP A 109 -18.53 7.65 27.71
C ASP A 109 -18.25 8.52 26.47
N ASP A 110 -17.42 9.57 26.58
CA ASP A 110 -17.11 10.51 25.48
C ASP A 110 -16.06 9.97 24.49
N GLY A 111 -15.66 8.71 24.64
CA GLY A 111 -14.59 8.06 23.88
C GLY A 111 -15.00 7.70 22.46
N VAL A 112 -14.18 8.10 21.48
CA VAL A 112 -14.26 7.55 20.11
C VAL A 112 -13.47 6.24 20.11
N THR A 113 -14.15 5.14 19.84
CA THR A 113 -13.54 3.80 19.80
C THR A 113 -12.88 3.51 18.45
N ALA A 114 -12.13 2.41 18.34
CA ALA A 114 -11.61 1.96 17.05
C ALA A 114 -12.73 1.61 16.04
N SER A 115 -13.80 0.97 16.51
CA SER A 115 -14.95 0.62 15.66
C SER A 115 -15.76 1.84 15.23
N ASP A 116 -15.78 2.93 16.01
CA ASP A 116 -16.35 4.22 15.56
C ASP A 116 -15.63 4.78 14.33
N LEU A 117 -14.31 4.59 14.22
CA LEU A 117 -13.50 5.07 13.11
C LEU A 117 -13.64 4.19 11.85
N GLU A 118 -13.92 2.90 12.02
CA GLU A 118 -14.05 1.95 10.90
C GLU A 118 -15.50 1.72 10.42
N LYS A 119 -16.49 2.34 11.07
CA LYS A 119 -17.92 2.31 10.71
C LYS A 119 -18.15 2.38 9.18
N PRO A 120 -19.00 1.51 8.60
CA PRO A 120 -19.28 1.51 7.16
C PRO A 120 -19.94 2.83 6.70
N PRO A 121 -19.90 3.16 5.39
CA PRO A 121 -20.65 4.28 4.87
C PRO A 121 -22.16 4.11 5.13
N VAL A 122 -22.84 5.22 5.40
CA VAL A 122 -24.30 5.26 5.49
C VAL A 122 -24.83 5.62 4.10
N PRO A 123 -25.70 4.80 3.48
CA PRO A 123 -26.17 5.06 2.12
C PRO A 123 -27.03 6.32 2.04
N GLN A 124 -26.81 7.13 1.01
CA GLN A 124 -27.61 8.32 0.71
C GLN A 124 -28.99 7.96 0.11
N ASP A 125 -29.08 6.88 -0.67
CA ASP A 125 -30.30 6.45 -1.37
C ASP A 125 -30.45 4.92 -1.49
N ASP A 126 -31.53 4.46 -2.13
CA ASP A 126 -31.81 3.03 -2.31
C ASP A 126 -30.91 2.33 -3.36
N PHE A 127 -30.16 3.07 -4.20
CA PHE A 127 -29.14 2.50 -5.08
C PHE A 127 -27.88 2.18 -4.27
N GLU A 128 -27.33 3.16 -3.55
CA GLU A 128 -26.14 2.96 -2.71
C GLU A 128 -26.41 1.90 -1.63
N LYS A 129 -27.61 1.90 -1.04
CA LYS A 129 -28.05 0.88 -0.09
C LYS A 129 -28.12 -0.53 -0.68
N ARG A 130 -28.59 -0.69 -1.93
CA ARG A 130 -28.60 -2.00 -2.62
C ARG A 130 -27.17 -2.44 -2.91
N LEU A 131 -26.33 -1.53 -3.38
CA LEU A 131 -24.97 -1.81 -3.79
C LEU A 131 -24.09 -2.18 -2.59
N LEU A 132 -24.19 -1.48 -1.46
CA LEU A 132 -23.49 -1.85 -0.22
C LEU A 132 -23.94 -3.22 0.31
N ALA A 133 -25.24 -3.54 0.25
CA ALA A 133 -25.72 -4.87 0.61
C ALA A 133 -25.17 -5.96 -0.35
N ALA A 134 -25.10 -5.67 -1.65
CA ALA A 134 -24.49 -6.58 -2.62
C ALA A 134 -22.98 -6.76 -2.38
N MET A 135 -22.25 -5.74 -1.91
CA MET A 135 -20.85 -5.89 -1.48
C MET A 135 -20.71 -6.83 -0.29
N ASP A 136 -21.58 -6.72 0.71
CA ASP A 136 -21.57 -7.63 1.86
C ASP A 136 -21.82 -9.08 1.42
N ASP A 137 -22.78 -9.32 0.51
CA ASP A 137 -23.02 -10.64 -0.11
C ASP A 137 -21.80 -11.15 -0.91
N ILE A 138 -21.18 -10.30 -1.74
CA ILE A 138 -19.96 -10.63 -2.51
C ILE A 138 -18.83 -11.08 -1.58
N ARG A 139 -18.69 -10.43 -0.41
CA ARG A 139 -17.65 -10.69 0.59
C ARG A 139 -17.91 -11.95 1.43
N GLN A 140 -19.14 -12.49 1.44
CA GLN A 140 -19.43 -13.85 1.93
C GLN A 140 -19.15 -14.93 0.86
N GLY A 141 -18.87 -14.53 -0.37
CA GLY A 141 -18.51 -15.44 -1.48
C GLY A 141 -17.11 -16.04 -1.36
N PRO A 142 -16.63 -16.74 -2.41
CA PRO A 142 -15.28 -17.28 -2.43
C PRO A 142 -14.24 -16.16 -2.35
N GLN A 143 -13.36 -16.22 -1.35
CA GLN A 143 -12.35 -15.18 -1.13
C GLN A 143 -11.22 -15.29 -2.17
N PHE A 144 -11.26 -14.39 -3.14
CA PHE A 144 -10.14 -14.09 -4.03
C PHE A 144 -9.30 -12.92 -3.44
N ALA A 145 -8.20 -12.56 -4.08
CA ALA A 145 -7.30 -11.50 -3.65
C ALA A 145 -7.86 -10.09 -3.96
N ASN A 146 -9.06 -9.80 -3.47
CA ASN A 146 -9.74 -8.52 -3.64
C ASN A 146 -9.16 -7.42 -2.71
N VAL A 147 -9.47 -6.16 -3.01
CA VAL A 147 -9.23 -5.00 -2.13
C VAL A 147 -9.91 -5.16 -0.77
N SER A 148 -9.37 -4.52 0.28
CA SER A 148 -10.09 -4.46 1.57
C SER A 148 -11.26 -3.48 1.51
N TYR A 149 -12.21 -3.60 2.44
CA TYR A 149 -13.34 -2.68 2.57
C TYR A 149 -12.89 -1.23 2.82
N ALA A 150 -11.72 -1.03 3.45
CA ALA A 150 -11.15 0.31 3.64
C ALA A 150 -10.55 0.88 2.35
N ASP A 151 -9.88 0.04 1.55
CA ASP A 151 -9.27 0.44 0.29
C ASP A 151 -10.32 0.69 -0.80
N GLY A 152 -11.39 -0.12 -0.83
CA GLY A 152 -12.57 0.14 -1.65
C GLY A 152 -13.24 1.48 -1.36
N ARG A 153 -13.41 1.84 -0.08
CA ARG A 153 -13.90 3.17 0.32
C ARG A 153 -12.95 4.28 -0.11
N LEU A 154 -11.64 4.07 -0.02
CA LEU A 154 -10.63 5.01 -0.51
C LEU A 154 -10.76 5.21 -2.04
N LEU A 155 -10.96 4.14 -2.81
CA LEU A 155 -11.21 4.20 -4.25
C LEU A 155 -12.45 5.03 -4.60
N ARG A 156 -13.60 4.78 -3.94
CA ARG A 156 -14.83 5.59 -4.09
C ARG A 156 -14.56 7.08 -3.83
N LEU A 157 -13.99 7.38 -2.65
CA LEU A 157 -13.77 8.76 -2.22
C LEU A 157 -12.82 9.52 -3.15
N LEU A 158 -11.73 8.88 -3.60
CA LEU A 158 -10.78 9.50 -4.53
C LEU A 158 -11.36 9.71 -5.92
N ALA A 159 -12.10 8.73 -6.46
CA ALA A 159 -12.68 8.82 -7.80
C ALA A 159 -13.77 9.91 -7.88
N GLU A 160 -14.67 9.99 -6.91
CA GLU A 160 -15.71 11.03 -6.89
C GLU A 160 -15.11 12.43 -6.65
N ALA A 161 -14.15 12.55 -5.71
CA ALA A 161 -13.52 13.84 -5.39
C ALA A 161 -12.73 14.48 -6.54
N VAL A 162 -12.35 13.72 -7.58
CA VAL A 162 -11.70 14.24 -8.79
C VAL A 162 -12.63 14.39 -10.00
N ASP A 163 -13.94 14.19 -9.84
CA ASP A 163 -14.95 14.14 -10.91
C ASP A 163 -14.58 13.10 -11.99
N ALA A 164 -14.21 11.89 -11.58
CA ALA A 164 -13.77 10.84 -12.48
C ALA A 164 -14.92 10.28 -13.33
N LYS A 165 -14.80 10.35 -14.67
CA LYS A 165 -15.81 9.88 -15.62
C LYS A 165 -15.33 8.75 -16.52
N ARG A 166 -14.02 8.58 -16.66
CA ARG A 166 -13.40 7.43 -17.34
C ARG A 166 -12.35 6.84 -16.42
N ILE A 167 -12.66 5.65 -15.90
CA ILE A 167 -11.78 4.90 -15.02
C ILE A 167 -11.27 3.69 -15.77
N VAL A 168 -9.96 3.43 -15.70
CA VAL A 168 -9.34 2.21 -16.22
C VAL A 168 -8.84 1.39 -15.04
N GLU A 169 -9.25 0.14 -14.94
CA GLU A 169 -8.83 -0.81 -13.89
C GLU A 169 -8.06 -1.96 -14.53
N ILE A 170 -6.90 -2.29 -13.97
CA ILE A 170 -6.04 -3.39 -14.41
C ILE A 170 -6.05 -4.47 -13.32
N GLY A 171 -6.85 -5.53 -13.55
CA GLY A 171 -7.13 -6.61 -12.61
C GLY A 171 -8.55 -6.52 -12.02
N THR A 172 -9.54 -7.12 -12.70
CA THR A 172 -10.94 -7.14 -12.21
C THR A 172 -11.15 -8.06 -11.01
N SER A 173 -10.49 -9.23 -10.96
CA SER A 173 -10.82 -10.31 -10.02
C SER A 173 -12.34 -10.62 -10.06
N THR A 174 -13.01 -10.72 -8.91
CA THR A 174 -14.48 -10.85 -8.83
C THR A 174 -15.23 -9.51 -8.74
N GLY A 175 -14.54 -8.41 -9.08
CA GLY A 175 -15.13 -7.09 -9.34
C GLY A 175 -15.33 -6.18 -8.13
N GLU A 176 -14.89 -6.56 -6.92
CA GLU A 176 -15.20 -5.79 -5.70
C GLU A 176 -14.71 -4.33 -5.75
N SER A 177 -13.51 -4.08 -6.27
CA SER A 177 -12.98 -2.73 -6.55
C SER A 177 -13.81 -1.98 -7.60
N ALA A 178 -14.20 -2.64 -8.69
CA ALA A 178 -15.06 -2.06 -9.72
C ALA A 178 -16.46 -1.68 -9.18
N VAL A 179 -17.04 -2.41 -8.23
CA VAL A 179 -18.32 -2.01 -7.59
C VAL A 179 -18.12 -0.79 -6.66
N TRP A 180 -16.97 -0.68 -5.97
CA TRP A 180 -16.61 0.55 -5.23
C TRP A 180 -16.39 1.76 -6.13
N LEU A 181 -15.80 1.56 -7.32
CA LEU A 181 -15.62 2.59 -8.33
C LEU A 181 -16.96 2.93 -9.02
N ALA A 182 -17.87 1.96 -9.17
CA ALA A 182 -19.20 2.16 -9.78
C ALA A 182 -20.05 3.18 -9.03
N LEU A 183 -19.98 3.17 -7.69
CA LEU A 183 -20.56 4.20 -6.84
C LEU A 183 -20.08 5.63 -7.18
N ALA A 184 -18.82 5.79 -7.60
CA ALA A 184 -18.30 7.11 -7.99
C ALA A 184 -18.79 7.51 -9.39
N VAL A 185 -18.70 6.60 -10.37
CA VAL A 185 -19.10 6.93 -11.75
C VAL A 185 -20.61 7.09 -11.93
N GLN A 186 -21.42 6.43 -11.09
CA GLN A 186 -22.87 6.67 -11.05
C GLN A 186 -23.22 8.09 -10.59
N ALA A 187 -22.42 8.71 -9.70
CA ALA A 187 -22.58 10.10 -9.28
C ALA A 187 -22.04 11.12 -10.30
N THR A 188 -20.96 10.80 -11.03
CA THR A 188 -20.35 11.70 -12.02
C THR A 188 -20.92 11.57 -13.44
N GLY A 189 -21.65 10.49 -13.75
CA GLY A 189 -22.09 10.15 -15.10
C GLY A 189 -20.98 9.55 -15.96
N GLY A 190 -20.17 8.66 -15.38
CA GLY A 190 -19.00 8.04 -15.99
C GLY A 190 -19.12 6.55 -16.32
N HIS A 191 -17.98 5.96 -16.71
CA HIS A 191 -17.83 4.54 -17.06
C HIS A 191 -16.48 3.98 -16.60
N ILE A 192 -16.45 2.67 -16.33
CA ILE A 192 -15.26 1.90 -15.93
C ILE A 192 -14.90 0.89 -17.02
N TYR A 193 -13.62 0.84 -17.39
CA TYR A 193 -13.05 -0.17 -18.27
C TYR A 193 -12.08 -1.03 -17.46
N THR A 194 -12.48 -2.25 -17.12
CA THR A 194 -11.70 -3.16 -16.26
C THR A 194 -11.14 -4.35 -17.04
N HIS A 195 -9.89 -4.71 -16.81
CA HIS A 195 -9.17 -5.76 -17.56
C HIS A 195 -8.99 -7.03 -16.73
N GLU A 196 -9.34 -8.19 -17.29
CA GLU A 196 -9.21 -9.51 -16.67
C GLU A 196 -8.78 -10.57 -17.69
N ILE A 197 -7.91 -11.49 -17.26
CA ILE A 197 -7.37 -12.58 -18.06
C ILE A 197 -8.09 -13.92 -17.79
N ASP A 198 -8.65 -14.10 -16.60
CA ASP A 198 -9.37 -15.31 -16.19
C ASP A 198 -10.88 -15.21 -16.50
N GLU A 199 -11.34 -16.00 -17.47
CA GLU A 199 -12.76 -16.05 -17.89
C GLU A 199 -13.72 -16.44 -16.74
N GLY A 200 -13.27 -17.24 -15.78
CA GLY A 200 -14.07 -17.67 -14.63
C GLY A 200 -14.28 -16.52 -13.63
N ARG A 201 -13.22 -15.78 -13.31
CA ARG A 201 -13.30 -14.56 -12.49
C ARG A 201 -14.16 -13.49 -13.15
N ALA A 202 -13.95 -13.25 -14.44
CA ALA A 202 -14.75 -12.30 -15.21
C ALA A 202 -16.25 -12.68 -15.26
N ALA A 203 -16.59 -13.97 -15.33
CA ALA A 203 -17.97 -14.43 -15.23
C ALA A 203 -18.58 -14.13 -13.85
N VAL A 204 -17.84 -14.40 -12.76
CA VAL A 204 -18.28 -14.06 -11.38
C VAL A 204 -18.40 -12.55 -11.18
N ALA A 205 -17.44 -11.75 -11.66
CA ALA A 205 -17.51 -10.30 -11.64
C ALA A 205 -18.77 -9.78 -12.37
N LYS A 206 -19.08 -10.33 -13.55
CA LYS A 206 -20.27 -9.98 -14.32
C LYS A 206 -21.59 -10.34 -13.64
N GLU A 207 -21.63 -11.41 -12.84
CA GLU A 207 -22.78 -11.67 -11.96
C GLU A 207 -22.85 -10.67 -10.79
N ASN A 208 -21.71 -10.34 -10.20
CA ASN A 208 -21.61 -9.43 -9.06
C ASN A 208 -22.04 -8.01 -9.44
N PHE A 209 -21.66 -7.52 -10.62
CA PHE A 209 -22.11 -6.26 -11.18
C PHE A 209 -23.64 -6.22 -11.35
N LYS A 210 -24.26 -7.32 -11.78
CA LYS A 210 -25.72 -7.45 -11.88
C LYS A 210 -26.42 -7.49 -10.53
N LYS A 211 -25.84 -8.17 -9.53
CA LYS A 211 -26.36 -8.21 -8.14
C LYS A 211 -26.35 -6.83 -7.50
N ALA A 212 -25.28 -6.06 -7.71
CA ALA A 212 -25.14 -4.68 -7.27
C ALA A 212 -25.98 -3.67 -8.11
N GLY A 213 -26.35 -4.03 -9.35
CA GLY A 213 -27.08 -3.15 -10.27
C GLY A 213 -26.20 -2.11 -10.95
N VAL A 214 -24.98 -2.49 -11.34
CA VAL A 214 -23.95 -1.61 -11.92
C VAL A 214 -23.36 -2.09 -13.25
N ASP A 215 -23.92 -3.15 -13.85
CA ASP A 215 -23.39 -3.71 -15.09
C ASP A 215 -23.55 -2.80 -16.32
N GLU A 216 -24.32 -1.71 -16.22
CA GLU A 216 -24.35 -0.63 -17.22
C GLU A 216 -23.15 0.34 -17.16
N PHE A 217 -22.47 0.45 -16.00
CA PHE A 217 -21.34 1.37 -15.81
C PHE A 217 -19.96 0.71 -16.02
N ILE A 218 -19.90 -0.61 -16.29
CA ILE A 218 -18.64 -1.39 -16.27
C ILE A 218 -18.50 -2.24 -17.54
N THR A 219 -17.45 -1.96 -18.31
CA THR A 219 -16.98 -2.81 -19.43
C THR A 219 -15.83 -3.69 -18.96
N ILE A 220 -16.03 -5.02 -18.95
CA ILE A 220 -14.92 -5.98 -18.81
C ILE A 220 -14.24 -6.15 -20.17
N VAL A 221 -12.92 -5.98 -20.20
CA VAL A 221 -12.03 -6.20 -21.34
C VAL A 221 -11.26 -7.50 -21.11
N MET A 222 -11.67 -8.57 -21.80
CA MET A 222 -11.05 -9.89 -21.64
C MET A 222 -9.69 -9.99 -22.33
N GLY A 223 -8.71 -10.54 -21.63
CA GLY A 223 -7.39 -10.92 -22.13
C GLY A 223 -6.24 -10.43 -21.25
N ASP A 224 -5.01 -10.68 -21.70
CA ASP A 224 -3.81 -10.13 -21.10
C ASP A 224 -3.88 -8.59 -21.08
N ALA A 225 -3.72 -7.98 -19.90
CA ALA A 225 -3.74 -6.52 -19.75
C ALA A 225 -2.62 -5.84 -20.54
N HIS A 226 -1.41 -6.44 -20.63
CA HIS A 226 -0.28 -5.86 -21.36
C HIS A 226 -0.54 -5.69 -22.86
N GLU A 227 -1.40 -6.54 -23.42
CA GLU A 227 -1.83 -6.50 -24.81
C GLU A 227 -3.14 -5.72 -24.99
N THR A 228 -4.15 -5.99 -24.17
CA THR A 228 -5.49 -5.40 -24.33
C THR A 228 -5.51 -3.89 -24.10
N VAL A 229 -4.64 -3.31 -23.26
CA VAL A 229 -4.55 -1.85 -23.10
C VAL A 229 -4.08 -1.13 -24.38
N LYS A 230 -3.46 -1.84 -25.33
CA LYS A 230 -3.07 -1.26 -26.63
C LYS A 230 -4.28 -0.82 -27.46
N ARG A 231 -5.51 -1.24 -27.11
CA ARG A 231 -6.75 -0.71 -27.69
C ARG A 231 -6.85 0.81 -27.57
N TYR A 232 -6.32 1.40 -26.49
CA TYR A 232 -6.38 2.84 -26.24
C TYR A 232 -5.37 3.64 -27.09
N LEU A 233 -4.69 2.99 -28.04
CA LEU A 233 -3.99 3.66 -29.14
C LEU A 233 -4.94 4.03 -30.29
N ASP A 234 -6.16 3.48 -30.35
CA ASP A 234 -7.20 3.90 -31.29
C ASP A 234 -7.98 5.10 -30.70
N PRO A 235 -7.90 6.30 -31.32
CA PRO A 235 -8.63 7.48 -30.86
C PRO A 235 -10.15 7.43 -31.17
N GLN A 236 -10.68 6.28 -31.63
CA GLN A 236 -12.10 5.97 -31.73
C GLN A 236 -12.58 4.98 -30.66
N ASP A 237 -11.70 4.49 -29.77
CA ASP A 237 -12.10 3.62 -28.67
C ASP A 237 -13.12 4.31 -27.74
N PRO A 238 -14.13 3.60 -27.19
CA PRO A 238 -15.11 4.15 -26.26
C PRO A 238 -14.55 4.95 -25.07
N LEU A 239 -13.31 4.69 -24.64
CA LEU A 239 -12.62 5.52 -23.63
C LEU A 239 -12.50 7.00 -24.04
N PHE A 240 -12.43 7.30 -25.34
CA PHE A 240 -12.26 8.65 -25.90
C PHE A 240 -13.56 9.34 -26.35
N VAL A 241 -14.73 8.72 -26.15
CA VAL A 241 -16.02 9.36 -26.43
C VAL A 241 -16.17 10.60 -25.54
N ASP A 242 -16.56 11.72 -26.16
CA ASP A 242 -16.63 13.06 -25.57
C ASP A 242 -15.36 13.54 -24.84
N ALA A 243 -14.20 12.93 -25.14
CA ALA A 243 -12.91 13.25 -24.57
C ALA A 243 -11.99 14.01 -25.54
N GLY A 244 -11.00 14.72 -24.97
CA GLY A 244 -9.78 15.04 -25.71
C GLY A 244 -9.03 13.75 -26.03
N LYS A 245 -8.85 13.44 -27.33
CA LYS A 245 -8.34 12.17 -27.90
C LYS A 245 -6.87 11.80 -27.57
N GLN A 246 -6.36 12.26 -26.44
CA GLN A 246 -4.99 12.07 -25.95
C GLN A 246 -4.91 11.90 -24.43
N GLN A 247 -5.89 12.43 -23.68
CA GLN A 247 -5.87 12.46 -22.21
C GLN A 247 -7.29 12.25 -21.69
N ALA A 248 -7.70 10.98 -21.65
CA ALA A 248 -9.06 10.56 -21.32
C ALA A 248 -9.19 9.91 -19.94
N ILE A 249 -8.14 9.29 -19.40
CA ILE A 249 -8.24 8.57 -18.12
C ILE A 249 -8.25 9.58 -16.97
N ASP A 250 -9.31 9.56 -16.16
CA ASP A 250 -9.43 10.37 -14.95
C ASP A 250 -8.79 9.68 -13.74
N VAL A 251 -8.98 8.36 -13.63
CA VAL A 251 -8.37 7.47 -12.64
C VAL A 251 -7.89 6.19 -13.32
N LEU A 252 -6.62 5.85 -13.12
CA LEU A 252 -6.06 4.53 -13.42
C LEU A 252 -5.92 3.76 -12.10
N PHE A 253 -6.52 2.58 -11.99
CA PHE A 253 -6.33 1.68 -10.85
C PHE A 253 -5.55 0.42 -11.28
N LEU A 254 -4.51 0.08 -10.53
CA LEU A 254 -3.65 -1.09 -10.77
C LEU A 254 -3.76 -2.08 -9.59
N ASP A 255 -4.25 -3.30 -9.86
CA ASP A 255 -4.23 -4.43 -8.92
C ASP A 255 -3.97 -5.80 -9.58
N ALA A 256 -3.24 -5.83 -10.71
CA ALA A 256 -2.83 -7.05 -11.38
C ALA A 256 -1.48 -7.60 -10.85
N ASP A 257 -0.65 -8.16 -11.73
CA ASP A 257 0.73 -8.55 -11.42
C ASP A 257 1.60 -7.31 -11.12
N LYS A 258 2.50 -7.41 -10.15
CA LYS A 258 3.22 -6.24 -9.63
C LYS A 258 4.48 -5.91 -10.43
N GLU A 259 5.06 -6.90 -11.11
CA GLU A 259 6.22 -6.75 -12.00
C GLU A 259 5.85 -6.02 -13.32
N GLY A 260 4.59 -6.12 -13.74
CA GLY A 260 4.01 -5.42 -14.89
C GLY A 260 3.59 -3.98 -14.63
N TYR A 261 3.52 -3.52 -13.38
CA TYR A 261 3.09 -2.16 -13.04
C TYR A 261 3.85 -1.06 -13.77
N ILE A 262 5.16 -1.25 -14.05
CA ILE A 262 5.95 -0.29 -14.82
C ILE A 262 5.52 -0.23 -16.31
N ASP A 263 5.18 -1.35 -16.93
CA ASP A 263 4.68 -1.42 -18.30
C ASP A 263 3.26 -0.82 -18.42
N TYR A 264 2.37 -1.11 -17.45
CA TYR A 264 1.05 -0.47 -17.38
C TYR A 264 1.19 1.06 -17.21
N LEU A 265 2.11 1.52 -16.36
CA LEU A 265 2.38 2.95 -16.17
C LEU A 265 2.91 3.60 -17.46
N GLU A 266 3.93 3.02 -18.09
CA GLU A 266 4.51 3.55 -19.35
C GLU A 266 3.47 3.66 -20.47
N LYS A 267 2.56 2.69 -20.58
CA LYS A 267 1.48 2.69 -21.60
C LYS A 267 0.32 3.64 -21.27
N LEU A 268 -0.09 3.75 -20.01
CA LEU A 268 -1.35 4.41 -19.63
C LEU A 268 -1.15 5.80 -19.00
N LEU A 269 -0.03 6.09 -18.34
CA LEU A 269 0.25 7.42 -17.78
C LEU A 269 0.17 8.56 -18.81
N PRO A 270 0.57 8.40 -20.09
CA PRO A 270 0.34 9.41 -21.12
C PRO A 270 -1.14 9.79 -21.27
N LEU A 271 -2.04 8.80 -21.16
CA LEU A 271 -3.49 8.93 -21.32
C LEU A 271 -4.22 9.43 -20.05
N VAL A 272 -3.57 9.36 -18.88
CA VAL A 272 -4.08 10.00 -17.64
C VAL A 272 -4.02 11.51 -17.82
N ARG A 273 -5.12 12.22 -17.50
CA ARG A 273 -5.16 13.68 -17.61
C ARG A 273 -4.35 14.39 -16.51
N PRO A 274 -3.90 15.63 -16.74
CA PRO A 274 -3.45 16.52 -15.67
C PRO A 274 -4.53 16.67 -14.59
N GLY A 275 -4.12 16.57 -13.32
CA GLY A 275 -5.03 16.47 -12.17
C GLY A 275 -5.81 15.15 -12.07
N GLY A 276 -5.46 14.12 -12.85
CA GLY A 276 -5.95 12.75 -12.71
C GLY A 276 -5.05 11.90 -11.79
N LEU A 277 -5.54 10.72 -11.41
CA LEU A 277 -4.87 9.83 -10.45
C LEU A 277 -4.39 8.52 -11.09
N VAL A 278 -3.24 8.02 -10.61
CA VAL A 278 -2.88 6.60 -10.67
C VAL A 278 -2.90 6.06 -9.25
N ILE A 279 -3.69 5.02 -9.01
CA ILE A 279 -3.85 4.35 -7.72
C ILE A 279 -3.35 2.91 -7.89
N ALA A 280 -2.52 2.43 -6.96
CA ALA A 280 -1.89 1.11 -7.05
C ALA A 280 -2.00 0.36 -5.73
N HIS A 281 -2.46 -0.89 -5.78
CA HIS A 281 -2.64 -1.74 -4.60
C HIS A 281 -1.45 -2.70 -4.38
N ASN A 282 -1.35 -3.25 -3.17
CA ASN A 282 -0.18 -3.96 -2.60
C ASN A 282 1.14 -3.17 -2.59
N MET A 283 1.09 -1.85 -2.35
CA MET A 283 2.28 -0.98 -2.36
C MET A 283 3.12 -1.07 -1.06
N ASN A 284 3.24 -2.26 -0.47
CA ASN A 284 4.12 -2.53 0.67
C ASN A 284 5.55 -2.90 0.24
N THR A 285 6.46 -2.90 1.21
CA THR A 285 7.90 -3.17 1.04
C THR A 285 8.27 -4.61 0.66
N ARG A 286 7.28 -5.51 0.48
CA ARG A 286 7.49 -6.90 0.04
C ARG A 286 6.97 -7.18 -1.38
N GLN A 287 6.03 -6.36 -1.87
CA GLN A 287 5.28 -6.62 -3.11
C GLN A 287 5.46 -5.52 -4.17
N ALA A 288 5.79 -4.29 -3.79
CA ALA A 288 5.94 -3.19 -4.73
C ALA A 288 7.21 -3.33 -5.59
N ASP A 289 7.08 -3.25 -6.91
CA ASP A 289 8.23 -3.28 -7.82
C ASP A 289 9.06 -1.98 -7.67
N PRO A 290 10.38 -2.06 -7.38
CA PRO A 290 11.22 -0.89 -7.19
C PRO A 290 11.35 -0.01 -8.44
N ARG A 291 11.15 -0.55 -9.66
CA ARG A 291 11.11 0.21 -10.92
C ARG A 291 9.87 1.10 -10.97
N TYR A 292 8.71 0.53 -10.64
CA TYR A 292 7.44 1.27 -10.58
C TYR A 292 7.47 2.33 -9.47
N VAL A 293 7.89 1.96 -8.25
CA VAL A 293 8.07 2.90 -7.13
C VAL A 293 8.96 4.05 -7.56
N LYS A 294 10.14 3.76 -8.13
CA LYS A 294 11.07 4.79 -8.60
C LYS A 294 10.42 5.73 -9.61
N ALA A 295 9.72 5.21 -10.61
CA ALA A 295 9.06 6.01 -11.63
C ALA A 295 8.04 6.99 -11.04
N ILE A 296 7.20 6.53 -10.09
CA ILE A 296 6.19 7.39 -9.47
C ILE A 296 6.75 8.36 -8.40
N THR A 297 7.97 8.13 -7.87
CA THR A 297 8.58 9.02 -6.87
C THR A 297 9.67 9.97 -7.40
N GLU A 298 10.28 9.69 -8.55
CA GLU A 298 11.34 10.53 -9.14
C GLU A 298 10.89 11.43 -10.31
N ASP A 299 9.70 11.20 -10.89
CA ASP A 299 9.16 12.08 -11.94
C ASP A 299 8.63 13.40 -11.35
N PRO A 300 9.19 14.58 -11.74
CA PRO A 300 8.72 15.87 -11.24
C PRO A 300 7.29 16.24 -11.65
N GLN A 301 6.68 15.55 -12.62
CA GLN A 301 5.27 15.70 -12.99
C GLN A 301 4.33 14.95 -12.05
N LEU A 302 4.83 14.04 -11.21
CA LEU A 302 4.04 13.18 -10.33
C LEU A 302 4.19 13.58 -8.86
N GLU A 303 3.14 13.40 -8.07
CA GLU A 303 3.13 13.60 -6.62
C GLU A 303 2.55 12.35 -5.96
N THR A 304 3.33 11.66 -5.14
CA THR A 304 3.02 10.29 -4.70
C THR A 304 3.00 10.15 -3.19
N LEU A 305 1.89 9.62 -2.66
CA LEU A 305 1.75 9.20 -1.27
C LEU A 305 1.50 7.68 -1.21
N ILE A 306 2.35 6.95 -0.49
CA ILE A 306 2.12 5.52 -0.21
C ILE A 306 1.53 5.38 1.19
N LEU A 307 0.25 5.01 1.24
CA LEU A 307 -0.53 4.76 2.45
C LEU A 307 -0.25 3.34 2.96
N LEU A 308 0.73 3.24 3.86
CA LEU A 308 1.06 2.00 4.57
C LEU A 308 0.13 1.81 5.79
N LYS A 309 -1.10 1.33 5.58
CA LYS A 309 -1.84 0.62 6.63
C LYS A 309 -1.22 -0.77 6.83
N GLU A 310 -1.44 -1.39 7.98
CA GLU A 310 -1.00 -2.78 8.23
C GLU A 310 -1.61 -3.73 7.17
N GLY A 311 -0.74 -4.36 6.36
CA GLY A 311 -1.15 -5.27 5.29
C GLY A 311 -0.60 -4.91 3.90
N THR A 312 -1.50 -4.72 2.94
CA THR A 312 -1.19 -4.58 1.51
C THR A 312 -0.61 -3.20 1.15
N GLY A 313 -1.24 -2.13 1.62
CA GLY A 313 -0.86 -0.74 1.35
C GLY A 313 -1.28 -0.24 -0.03
N VAL A 314 -1.56 1.06 -0.13
CA VAL A 314 -2.07 1.72 -1.35
C VAL A 314 -1.19 2.91 -1.73
N GLY A 315 -0.68 2.92 -2.96
CA GLY A 315 -0.04 4.09 -3.55
C GLY A 315 -1.07 4.97 -4.25
N VAL A 316 -1.07 6.27 -3.95
CA VAL A 316 -1.89 7.28 -4.62
C VAL A 316 -0.95 8.30 -5.27
N THR A 317 -1.00 8.37 -6.59
CA THR A 317 -0.14 9.22 -7.42
C THR A 317 -1.00 10.24 -8.17
N LEU A 318 -0.77 11.52 -7.92
CA LEU A 318 -1.40 12.62 -8.66
C LEU A 318 -0.50 13.02 -9.83
N LYS A 319 -1.05 13.03 -11.05
CA LYS A 319 -0.43 13.70 -12.20
C LYS A 319 -0.69 15.20 -12.06
N LYS A 320 0.36 16.01 -11.92
CA LYS A 320 0.24 17.46 -11.69
C LYS A 320 -0.32 18.21 -12.90
N ARG A 321 -0.70 19.47 -12.70
CA ARG A 321 -1.29 20.38 -13.71
C ARG A 321 -0.26 21.34 -14.28
#